data_AF-A0A4Q6IDW6-F1
#
_entry.id   AF-A0A4Q6IDW6-F1
#
_cell.length_a   1.000
_cell.length_b   1.000
_cell.length_c   1.000
_cell.angle_alpha   90.00
_cell.angle_beta   90.00
_cell.angle_gamma   90.00
#
_symmetry.space_group_name_H-M   'P 1'
#
loop_
_entity.id
_entity.type
_entity.pdbx_description
1 polymer ?
#
loop_
_entity_poly.entity_id
_entity_poly.type
_entity_poly.pdbx_seq_one_letter_code
_entity_poly.pdbx_strand_id
1 'polypeptide(L)'
;MTPYNGVNNVRCWMDYGSTGNGVRILQLALQSCYGRSIAVDGDFGPATRDALKYAQRQEGITADGLYGEEGFKNLKWPRYLQDGTRNGCASYNF
;
A
#
# COMPACT_ATOMS: atom_id res chain seq x y z
N MET A 1 15.40 -11.36 -11.52
CA MET A 1 13.94 -11.54 -11.63
C MET A 1 13.63 -12.95 -11.18
N THR A 2 13.20 -13.14 -9.94
CA THR A 2 12.70 -14.43 -9.46
C THR A 2 11.17 -14.41 -9.46
N PRO A 3 10.53 -15.53 -9.83
CA PRO A 3 9.08 -15.59 -9.97
C PRO A 3 8.45 -15.60 -8.58
N TYR A 4 7.64 -14.60 -8.26
CA TYR A 4 6.87 -14.59 -7.02
C TYR A 4 5.69 -15.58 -7.17
N ASN A 5 5.95 -16.85 -6.87
CA ASN A 5 4.96 -17.91 -6.88
C ASN A 5 4.03 -17.73 -5.67
N GLY A 6 2.87 -17.13 -5.95
CA GLY A 6 1.74 -17.09 -5.04
C GLY A 6 1.34 -18.50 -4.61
N VAL A 7 1.38 -18.75 -3.30
CA VAL A 7 0.36 -19.52 -2.56
C VAL A 7 0.54 -19.43 -1.04
N ASN A 8 1.69 -19.01 -0.48
CA ASN A 8 1.91 -19.07 0.98
C ASN A 8 2.80 -17.97 1.59
N ASN A 9 2.75 -16.73 1.13
CA ASN A 9 3.54 -15.70 1.82
C ASN A 9 2.79 -15.21 3.07
N VAL A 10 3.11 -15.81 4.23
CA VAL A 10 2.77 -15.33 5.57
C VAL A 10 3.37 -13.95 5.92
N ARG A 11 4.12 -13.33 4.98
CA ARG A 11 4.55 -11.94 5.06
C ARG A 11 3.59 -11.14 4.18
N CYS A 12 3.03 -10.05 4.73
CA CYS A 12 2.06 -9.16 4.08
C CYS A 12 2.64 -8.45 2.84
N TRP A 13 3.09 -9.19 1.85
CA TRP A 13 3.65 -8.66 0.61
C TRP A 13 2.54 -8.57 -0.44
N MET A 14 2.45 -7.43 -1.10
CA MET A 14 1.53 -7.22 -2.22
C MET A 14 2.31 -6.68 -3.42
N ASP A 15 2.08 -7.29 -4.57
CA ASP A 15 2.72 -6.95 -5.83
C ASP A 15 1.72 -7.02 -6.99
N TYR A 16 2.19 -6.75 -8.21
CA TYR A 16 1.36 -6.77 -9.41
C TYR A 16 0.66 -8.13 -9.56
N GLY A 17 -0.67 -8.09 -9.70
CA GLY A 17 -1.52 -9.29 -9.80
C GLY A 17 -2.04 -9.81 -8.46
N SER A 18 -1.58 -9.28 -7.32
CA SER A 18 -2.22 -9.51 -6.03
C SER A 18 -3.65 -8.99 -6.03
N THR A 19 -4.57 -9.67 -5.34
CA THR A 19 -5.97 -9.24 -5.21
C THR A 19 -6.50 -9.35 -3.78
N GLY A 20 -7.62 -8.68 -3.49
CA GLY A 20 -8.39 -8.82 -2.25
C GLY A 20 -8.32 -7.63 -1.30
N ASN A 21 -8.76 -7.83 -0.06
CA ASN A 21 -8.96 -6.73 0.90
C ASN A 21 -7.67 -5.98 1.26
N GLY A 22 -6.52 -6.65 1.32
CA GLY A 22 -5.24 -5.98 1.55
C GLY A 22 -4.93 -4.94 0.46
N VAL A 23 -5.20 -5.29 -0.80
CA VAL A 23 -5.01 -4.38 -1.94
C VAL A 23 -5.99 -3.21 -1.88
N ARG A 24 -7.26 -3.44 -1.51
CA ARG A 24 -8.24 -2.36 -1.32
C ARG A 24 -7.79 -1.36 -0.27
N ILE A 25 -7.28 -1.86 0.86
CA ILE A 25 -6.78 -1.01 1.94
C ILE A 25 -5.55 -0.21 1.48
N LEU A 26 -4.62 -0.83 0.75
CA LEU A 26 -3.49 -0.12 0.14
C LEU A 26 -3.97 0.98 -0.82
N GLN A 27 -4.89 0.67 -1.73
CA GLN A 27 -5.45 1.63 -2.68
C GLN A 27 -6.11 2.82 -1.95
N LEU A 28 -6.86 2.57 -0.89
CA LEU A 28 -7.45 3.63 -0.04
C LEU A 28 -6.40 4.52 0.61
N ALA A 29 -5.30 3.95 1.11
CA ALA A 29 -4.20 4.73 1.67
C ALA A 29 -3.51 5.59 0.60
N LEU A 30 -3.28 5.03 -0.59
CA LEU A 30 -2.71 5.76 -1.73
C LEU A 30 -3.61 6.93 -2.16
N GLN A 31 -4.93 6.78 -2.13
CA GLN A 31 -5.84 7.91 -2.36
C GLN A 31 -5.77 8.93 -1.23
N SER A 32 -5.95 8.48 0.01
CA SER A 32 -6.24 9.34 1.16
C SER A 32 -5.03 10.07 1.71
N CYS A 33 -3.85 9.45 1.63
CA CYS A 33 -2.60 9.95 2.22
C CYS A 33 -1.60 10.45 1.19
N TYR A 34 -1.74 10.04 -0.07
CA TYR A 34 -0.82 10.41 -1.15
C TYR A 34 -1.51 11.10 -2.33
N GLY A 35 -2.83 11.36 -2.24
CA GLY A 35 -3.59 12.10 -3.24
C GLY A 35 -3.67 11.41 -4.60
N ARG A 36 -3.55 10.07 -4.64
CA ARG A 36 -3.63 9.33 -5.90
C ARG A 36 -5.07 9.11 -6.33
N SER A 37 -5.37 9.35 -7.60
CA SER A 37 -6.67 9.00 -8.20
C SER A 37 -6.55 7.67 -8.93
N ILE A 38 -6.82 6.57 -8.22
CA ILE A 38 -6.79 5.18 -8.72
C ILE A 38 -8.07 4.45 -8.27
N ALA A 39 -8.46 3.36 -8.93
CA ALA A 39 -9.59 2.55 -8.47
C ALA A 39 -9.30 1.87 -7.12
N VAL A 40 -10.36 1.63 -6.33
CA VAL A 40 -10.36 0.78 -5.12
C VAL A 40 -11.15 -0.49 -5.42
N ASP A 41 -10.64 -1.27 -6.36
CA ASP A 41 -11.23 -2.52 -6.83
C ASP A 41 -10.72 -3.73 -6.03
N GLY A 42 -9.53 -3.61 -5.45
CA GLY A 42 -8.84 -4.72 -4.82
C GLY A 42 -7.96 -5.49 -5.78
N ASP A 43 -7.68 -4.96 -6.97
CA ASP A 43 -6.78 -5.55 -7.96
C ASP A 43 -5.49 -4.73 -8.04
N PHE A 44 -4.35 -5.38 -7.81
CA PHE A 44 -3.05 -4.71 -7.88
C PHE A 44 -2.62 -4.60 -9.34
N GLY A 45 -3.21 -3.66 -10.06
CA GLY A 45 -2.90 -3.34 -11.44
C GLY A 45 -1.74 -2.36 -11.61
N PRO A 46 -1.43 -1.94 -12.86
CA PRO A 46 -0.36 -0.98 -13.14
C PRO A 46 -0.57 0.36 -12.42
N ALA A 47 -1.82 0.82 -12.32
CA ALA A 47 -2.16 2.05 -11.62
C ALA A 47 -1.81 1.99 -10.12
N THR A 48 -2.10 0.86 -9.45
CA THR A 48 -1.72 0.65 -8.05
C THR A 48 -0.21 0.61 -7.88
N ARG A 49 0.51 -0.06 -8.79
CA ARG A 49 1.98 -0.12 -8.76
C ARG A 49 2.60 1.28 -8.89
N ASP A 50 2.14 2.08 -9.83
CA ASP A 50 2.70 3.40 -10.08
C ASP A 50 2.36 4.38 -8.96
N ALA A 51 1.15 4.27 -8.39
CA ALA A 51 0.75 4.99 -7.18
C ALA A 51 1.61 4.60 -5.97
N LEU A 52 1.93 3.31 -5.81
CA LEU A 52 2.81 2.83 -4.75
C LEU A 52 4.23 3.37 -4.90
N LYS A 53 4.79 3.35 -6.11
CA LYS A 53 6.10 3.96 -6.38
C LYS A 53 6.12 5.44 -6.04
N TYR A 54 5.06 6.16 -6.35
CA TYR A 54 4.93 7.57 -5.96
C TYR A 54 4.98 7.73 -4.45
N ALA A 55 4.19 6.94 -3.71
CA ALA A 55 4.16 6.99 -2.25
C ALA A 55 5.52 6.63 -1.62
N GLN A 56 6.18 5.57 -2.10
CA GLN A 56 7.53 5.19 -1.68
C GLN A 56 8.55 6.33 -1.86
N ARG A 57 8.49 7.06 -2.98
CA ARG A 57 9.34 8.26 -3.18
C ARG A 57 9.03 9.37 -2.18
N GLN A 58 7.76 9.58 -1.84
CA GLN A 58 7.36 10.58 -0.84
C GLN A 58 7.88 10.23 0.57
N GLU A 59 8.00 8.94 0.88
CA GLU A 59 8.57 8.48 2.15
C GLU A 59 10.10 8.33 2.12
N GLY A 60 10.75 8.62 0.99
CA GLY A 60 12.22 8.53 0.87
C GLY A 60 12.78 7.11 0.91
N ILE A 61 11.94 6.10 0.62
CA ILE A 61 12.35 4.68 0.55
C ILE A 61 12.49 4.21 -0.90
N THR A 62 12.91 2.95 -1.08
CA THR A 62 13.07 2.36 -2.42
C THR A 62 11.73 2.32 -3.16
N ALA A 63 11.68 2.95 -4.33
CA ALA A 63 10.47 3.07 -5.16
C ALA A 63 10.33 1.90 -6.16
N ASP A 64 10.34 0.66 -5.66
CA ASP A 64 10.26 -0.56 -6.46
C ASP A 64 8.84 -0.92 -6.91
N GLY A 65 7.82 -0.33 -6.28
CA GLY A 65 6.41 -0.64 -6.53
C GLY A 65 5.98 -1.99 -5.95
N LEU A 66 6.71 -2.49 -4.97
CA LEU A 66 6.40 -3.69 -4.21
C LEU A 66 6.02 -3.27 -2.79
N TYR A 67 4.85 -3.72 -2.32
CA TYR A 67 4.49 -3.53 -0.93
C TYR A 67 5.19 -4.61 -0.10
N GLY A 68 6.45 -4.36 0.27
CA GLY A 68 7.26 -5.22 1.12
C GLY A 68 7.44 -4.67 2.53
N GLU A 69 8.47 -5.13 3.25
CA GLU A 69 8.76 -4.70 4.63
C GLU A 69 9.01 -3.19 4.76
N GLU A 70 9.73 -2.58 3.82
CA GLU A 70 9.92 -1.11 3.81
C GLU A 70 8.60 -0.37 3.63
N GLY A 71 7.73 -0.85 2.73
CA GLY A 71 6.41 -0.29 2.52
C GLY A 71 5.52 -0.41 3.75
N PHE A 72 5.55 -1.56 4.42
CA PHE A 72 4.83 -1.81 5.66
C PHE A 72 5.22 -0.84 6.78
N LYS A 73 6.53 -0.59 6.96
CA LYS A 73 7.05 0.28 8.03
C LYS A 73 6.87 1.77 7.75
N ASN A 74 7.04 2.20 6.50
CA ASN A 74 7.21 3.62 6.18
C ASN A 74 5.97 4.27 5.55
N LEU A 75 5.08 3.49 4.90
CA LEU A 75 3.90 4.10 4.29
C LEU A 75 2.94 4.62 5.35
N LYS A 76 2.34 5.76 5.03
CA LYS A 76 1.30 6.40 5.82
C LYS A 76 -0.06 5.81 5.48
N TRP A 77 -0.80 5.53 6.52
CA TRP A 77 -2.15 4.98 6.47
C TRP A 77 -3.13 5.98 7.08
N PRO A 78 -4.40 6.00 6.62
CA PRO A 78 -5.44 6.78 7.28
C PRO A 78 -5.58 6.33 8.73
N ARG A 79 -5.37 7.25 9.67
CA ARG A 79 -5.51 6.98 11.10
C ARG A 79 -6.90 7.38 11.55
N TYR A 80 -7.55 6.53 12.31
CA TYR A 80 -8.85 6.81 12.92
C TYR A 80 -8.73 6.81 14.44
N LEU A 81 -9.50 7.70 15.08
CA LEU A 81 -9.70 7.70 16.53
C LEU A 81 -10.66 6.55 16.92
N GLN A 82 -10.74 6.22 18.21
CA GLN A 82 -11.62 5.15 18.72
C GLN A 82 -13.10 5.40 18.43
N ASP A 83 -13.49 6.66 18.25
CA ASP A 83 -14.84 7.08 17.87
C ASP A 83 -15.11 6.97 16.35
N GLY A 84 -14.14 6.53 15.57
CA GLY A 84 -14.22 6.42 14.11
C GLY A 84 -13.86 7.70 13.35
N THR A 85 -13.50 8.80 14.03
CA THR A 85 -13.13 10.06 13.38
C THR A 85 -11.77 9.93 12.69
N ARG A 86 -11.69 10.28 11.40
CA ARG A 86 -10.41 10.33 10.67
C ARG A 86 -9.52 11.42 11.25
N ASN A 87 -8.33 11.03 11.69
CA ASN A 87 -7.33 11.90 12.30
C ASN A 87 -5.99 11.83 11.53
N GLY A 88 -6.05 12.23 10.27
CA GLY A 88 -4.88 12.37 9.40
C GLY A 88 -4.30 11.05 8.88
N CYS A 89 -3.01 11.10 8.52
CA CYS A 89 -2.25 10.00 7.96
C CYS A 89 -0.97 9.79 8.77
N ALA A 90 -0.68 8.55 9.15
CA ALA A 90 0.47 8.21 9.99
C ALA A 90 1.08 6.87 9.55
N SER A 91 2.39 6.71 9.69
CA SER A 91 3.02 5.39 9.63
C SER A 91 2.80 4.66 10.96
N TYR A 92 2.70 3.33 10.89
CA TYR A 92 2.60 2.49 12.09
C TYR A 92 3.96 1.85 12.32
N ASN A 93 4.64 2.28 13.38
CA ASN A 93 5.78 1.53 13.92
C ASN A 93 5.19 0.40 14.76
N PHE A 94 5.29 -0.84 14.27
CA PHE A 94 5.00 -2.04 15.04
C PHE A 94 6.22 -2.45 15.87
#